data_AF-A0A414B840-F1
#
_entry.id   AF-A0A414B840-F1
#
_cell.length_a   1.000
_cell.length_b   1.000
_cell.length_c   1.000
_cell.angle_alpha   90.00
_cell.angle_beta   90.00
_cell.angle_gamma   90.00
#
_symmetry.space_group_name_H-M   'P 1'
#
loop_
_entity.id
_entity.type
_entity.pdbx_description
1 polymer ?
#
loop_
_entity_poly.entity_id
_entity_poly.type
_entity_poly.pdbx_seq_one_letter_code
_entity_poly.pdbx_strand_id
1 'polypeptide(L)'
;MREISKIPKKEKGGGKMARAIKAQTFEKKLTDSMKKMGTYREEYAETIRICAELLSERESIKKMLKSDDYVKRTPGVITLERLRSDIAKYLDMLCLNPKIFEKTTIKEKPKLSKLDAALSKIADG
;
A
#
# COMPACT_ATOMS: atom_id res chain seq x y z
N MET A 1 -28.86 51.06 -15.13
CA MET A 1 -29.17 49.70 -14.62
C MET A 1 -28.31 48.72 -15.38
N ARG A 2 -27.33 48.07 -14.74
CA ARG A 2 -26.45 47.07 -15.39
C ARG A 2 -26.81 45.69 -14.87
N GLU A 3 -26.91 44.76 -15.81
CA GLU A 3 -27.34 43.38 -15.63
C GLU A 3 -26.45 42.60 -14.66
N ILE A 4 -27.10 41.84 -13.80
CA ILE A 4 -26.50 40.90 -12.84
C ILE A 4 -25.98 39.67 -13.61
N SER A 5 -24.66 39.60 -13.75
CA SER A 5 -23.92 38.43 -14.21
C SER A 5 -24.16 37.25 -13.25
N LYS A 6 -24.86 36.22 -13.73
CA LYS A 6 -24.97 34.92 -13.07
C LYS A 6 -23.64 34.18 -13.18
N ILE A 7 -22.90 34.14 -12.08
CA ILE A 7 -21.73 33.27 -11.93
C ILE A 7 -22.20 31.81 -11.85
N PRO A 8 -21.71 30.88 -12.69
CA PRO A 8 -22.07 29.47 -12.58
C PRO A 8 -21.42 28.82 -11.34
N LYS A 9 -22.26 28.09 -10.60
CA LYS A 9 -21.91 27.34 -9.40
C LYS A 9 -20.93 26.21 -9.77
N LYS A 10 -19.68 26.32 -9.32
CA LYS A 10 -18.62 25.32 -9.52
C LYS A 10 -19.04 23.99 -8.87
N GLU A 11 -19.40 23.03 -9.71
CA GLU A 11 -19.70 21.65 -9.31
C GLU A 11 -18.42 20.99 -8.75
N LYS A 12 -18.46 20.65 -7.46
CA LYS A 12 -17.32 20.05 -6.75
C LYS A 12 -17.13 18.60 -7.21
N GLY A 13 -16.05 18.34 -7.94
CA GLY A 13 -15.51 17.01 -8.20
C GLY A 13 -15.01 16.32 -6.92
N GLY A 14 -15.93 15.84 -6.07
CA GLY A 14 -15.63 15.19 -4.79
C GLY A 14 -15.11 13.75 -4.88
N GLY A 15 -15.17 13.12 -6.06
CA GLY A 15 -14.83 11.70 -6.22
C GLY A 15 -13.32 11.39 -6.14
N LYS A 16 -12.46 12.30 -6.61
CA LYS A 16 -11.00 12.03 -6.70
C LYS A 16 -10.27 12.21 -5.36
N MET A 17 -10.69 13.19 -4.57
CA MET A 17 -10.04 13.52 -3.28
C MET A 17 -10.30 12.44 -2.21
N ALA A 18 -11.51 11.89 -2.15
CA ALA A 18 -11.87 10.86 -1.17
C ALA A 18 -11.16 9.51 -1.42
N ARG A 19 -10.86 9.17 -2.68
CA ARG A 19 -10.13 7.95 -3.06
C ARG A 19 -8.66 8.04 -2.66
N ALA A 20 -8.04 9.22 -2.86
CA ALA A 20 -6.66 9.50 -2.48
C ALA A 20 -6.44 9.44 -0.95
N ILE A 21 -7.36 9.98 -0.16
CA ILE A 21 -7.26 9.97 1.32
C ILE A 21 -7.24 8.54 1.89
N LYS A 22 -8.05 7.64 1.33
CA LYS A 22 -8.10 6.24 1.80
C LYS A 22 -6.84 5.46 1.45
N ALA A 23 -6.31 5.64 0.24
CA ALA A 23 -5.06 4.98 -0.16
C ALA A 23 -3.89 5.43 0.73
N GLN A 24 -3.72 6.72 0.96
CA GLN A 24 -2.68 7.24 1.86
C GLN A 24 -2.81 6.70 3.30
N THR A 25 -4.04 6.50 3.77
CA THR A 25 -4.27 5.90 5.10
C THR A 25 -3.79 4.44 5.14
N PHE A 26 -4.05 3.66 4.09
CA PHE A 26 -3.56 2.28 4.00
C PHE A 26 -2.04 2.22 3.84
N GLU A 27 -1.47 3.12 3.06
CA GLU A 27 -0.03 3.25 2.86
C GLU A 27 0.68 3.46 4.20
N LYS A 28 0.23 4.47 4.98
CA LYS A 28 0.77 4.73 6.32
C LYS A 28 0.66 3.52 7.24
N LYS A 29 -0.51 2.84 7.25
CA LYS A 29 -0.72 1.64 8.08
C LYS A 29 0.21 0.48 7.70
N LEU A 30 0.43 0.26 6.40
CA LEU A 30 1.34 -0.77 5.91
C LEU A 30 2.79 -0.43 6.30
N THR A 31 3.23 0.81 6.08
CA THR A 31 4.56 1.28 6.49
C THR A 31 4.78 1.13 7.99
N ASP A 32 3.82 1.55 8.82
CA ASP A 32 3.91 1.46 10.29
C ASP A 32 3.98 0.00 10.74
N SER A 33 3.22 -0.89 10.09
CA SER A 33 3.25 -2.34 10.36
C SER A 33 4.61 -2.94 9.99
N MET A 34 5.15 -2.61 8.82
CA MET A 34 6.48 -3.09 8.39
C MET A 34 7.59 -2.56 9.30
N LYS A 35 7.51 -1.31 9.75
CA LYS A 35 8.45 -0.73 10.72
C LYS A 35 8.37 -1.44 12.06
N LYS A 36 7.17 -1.72 12.56
CA LYS A 36 6.95 -2.46 13.81
C LYS A 36 7.53 -3.88 13.76
N MET A 37 7.49 -4.51 12.59
CA MET A 37 8.08 -5.85 12.38
C MET A 37 9.55 -5.82 11.95
N GLY A 38 10.16 -4.63 11.77
CA GLY A 38 11.55 -4.49 11.33
C GLY A 38 11.80 -4.90 9.88
N THR A 39 10.76 -5.05 9.05
CA THR A 39 10.87 -5.44 7.63
C THR A 39 10.90 -4.28 6.66
N TYR A 40 10.65 -3.05 7.15
CA TYR A 40 10.57 -1.89 6.27
C TYR A 40 11.90 -1.61 5.56
N ARG A 41 11.82 -1.43 4.25
CA ARG A 41 12.91 -1.00 3.39
C ARG A 41 12.38 -0.04 2.33
N GLU A 42 13.21 0.89 1.87
CA GLU A 42 12.81 1.91 0.89
C GLU A 42 12.46 1.29 -0.46
N GLU A 43 13.09 0.17 -0.80
CA GLU A 43 12.83 -0.62 -2.01
C GLU A 43 11.37 -1.13 -2.06
N TYR A 44 10.68 -1.20 -0.92
CA TYR A 44 9.28 -1.60 -0.86
C TYR A 44 8.30 -0.44 -1.04
N ALA A 45 8.75 0.82 -1.11
CA ALA A 45 7.86 1.99 -1.13
C ALA A 45 6.79 1.92 -2.24
N GLU A 46 7.18 1.59 -3.47
CA GLU A 46 6.23 1.45 -4.58
C GLU A 46 5.29 0.25 -4.39
N THR A 47 5.79 -0.85 -3.81
CA THR A 47 4.96 -2.03 -3.50
C THR A 47 3.93 -1.71 -2.43
N ILE A 48 4.30 -0.95 -1.40
CA ILE A 48 3.40 -0.48 -0.35
C ILE A 48 2.31 0.41 -0.95
N ARG A 49 2.69 1.35 -1.83
CA ARG A 49 1.76 2.25 -2.53
C ARG A 49 0.73 1.47 -3.36
N ILE A 50 1.18 0.55 -4.21
CA ILE A 50 0.30 -0.29 -5.03
C ILE A 50 -0.65 -1.10 -4.14
N CYS A 51 -0.12 -1.72 -3.08
CA CYS A 51 -0.94 -2.49 -2.14
C CYS A 51 -2.02 -1.60 -1.48
N ALA A 52 -1.67 -0.38 -1.09
CA ALA A 52 -2.59 0.58 -0.49
C ALA A 52 -3.71 1.02 -1.45
N GLU A 53 -3.39 1.20 -2.74
CA GLU A 53 -4.36 1.49 -3.79
C GLU A 53 -5.34 0.31 -3.99
N LEU A 54 -4.83 -0.93 -4.05
CA LEU A 54 -5.65 -2.14 -4.16
C LEU A 54 -6.58 -2.33 -2.95
N LEU A 55 -6.09 -2.05 -1.73
CA LEU A 55 -6.90 -2.06 -0.50
C LEU A 55 -8.05 -1.04 -0.58
N SER A 56 -7.76 0.18 -1.06
CA SER A 56 -8.76 1.24 -1.23
C SER A 56 -9.81 0.89 -2.28
N GLU A 57 -9.39 0.28 -3.40
CA GLU A 57 -10.29 -0.18 -4.45
C GLU A 57 -11.19 -1.32 -3.98
N ARG A 58 -10.62 -2.33 -3.30
CA ARG A 58 -11.38 -3.44 -2.71
C ARG A 58 -12.47 -2.94 -1.77
N GLU A 59 -12.15 -2.00 -0.88
CA GLU A 59 -13.15 -1.38 0.02
C GLU A 59 -14.24 -0.63 -0.75
N SER A 60 -13.88 0.03 -1.85
CA SER A 60 -14.84 0.77 -2.67
C SER A 60 -15.80 -0.19 -3.38
N ILE A 61 -15.29 -1.26 -3.99
CA ILE A 61 -16.10 -2.29 -4.65
C ILE A 61 -17.00 -3.00 -3.63
N LYS A 62 -16.44 -3.40 -2.48
CA LYS A 62 -17.20 -4.08 -1.43
C LYS A 62 -18.40 -3.26 -0.95
N LYS A 63 -18.29 -1.94 -0.90
CA LYS A 63 -19.39 -1.03 -0.50
C LYS A 63 -20.49 -0.91 -1.55
N MET A 64 -20.18 -1.17 -2.82
CA MET A 64 -21.16 -1.12 -3.90
C MET A 64 -21.94 -2.44 -4.06
N LEU A 65 -21.37 -3.54 -3.58
CA LEU A 65 -21.97 -4.88 -3.67
C LEU A 65 -23.06 -5.10 -2.61
N LYS A 66 -24.16 -5.73 -3.02
CA LYS A 66 -25.25 -6.21 -2.17
C LYS A 66 -25.13 -7.71 -1.93
N SER A 67 -25.89 -8.25 -0.97
CA SER A 67 -25.94 -9.70 -0.68
C SER A 67 -26.21 -10.54 -1.93
N ASP A 68 -27.18 -10.12 -2.73
CA ASP A 68 -27.62 -10.86 -3.93
C ASP A 68 -26.55 -10.91 -5.01
N ASP A 69 -25.64 -9.93 -5.03
CA ASP A 69 -24.53 -9.91 -5.99
C ASP A 69 -23.56 -11.07 -5.75
N TYR A 70 -23.41 -11.50 -4.49
CA TYR A 70 -22.59 -12.66 -4.11
C TYR A 70 -23.23 -13.97 -4.55
N VAL A 71 -24.55 -14.10 -4.40
CA VAL A 71 -25.30 -15.28 -4.84
C VAL A 71 -25.22 -15.43 -6.36
N LYS A 72 -25.37 -14.31 -7.08
CA LYS A 72 -25.31 -14.28 -8.55
C LYS A 72 -23.89 -14.27 -9.11
N ARG A 73 -22.87 -14.20 -8.24
CA ARG A 73 -21.46 -14.08 -8.59
C ARG A 73 -21.24 -13.04 -9.70
N THR A 74 -21.74 -11.84 -9.49
CA THR A 74 -21.64 -10.76 -10.48
C THR A 74 -20.19 -10.41 -10.80
N PRO A 75 -19.90 -9.73 -11.93
CA PRO A 75 -18.55 -9.30 -12.26
C PRO A 75 -17.85 -8.52 -11.13
N GLY A 76 -18.59 -7.74 -10.34
CA GLY A 76 -18.05 -7.02 -9.19
C GLY A 76 -17.54 -7.96 -8.09
N VAL A 77 -18.22 -9.09 -7.85
CA VAL A 77 -17.77 -10.13 -6.90
C VAL A 77 -16.54 -10.85 -7.42
N ILE A 78 -16.51 -11.17 -8.71
CA ILE A 78 -15.34 -11.79 -9.35
C ILE A 78 -14.11 -10.87 -9.23
N THR A 79 -14.28 -9.57 -9.51
CA THR A 79 -13.20 -8.59 -9.31
C THR A 79 -12.78 -8.48 -7.84
N LEU A 80 -13.73 -8.53 -6.91
CA LEU A 80 -13.42 -8.52 -5.47
C LEU A 80 -12.61 -9.75 -5.05
N GLU A 81 -12.96 -10.94 -5.54
CA GLU A 81 -12.22 -12.19 -5.32
C GLU A 81 -10.81 -12.11 -5.88
N ARG A 82 -10.65 -11.60 -7.10
CA ARG A 82 -9.34 -11.39 -7.72
C ARG A 82 -8.47 -10.42 -6.92
N LEU A 83 -9.02 -9.28 -6.53
CA LEU A 83 -8.33 -8.29 -5.69
C LEU A 83 -7.89 -8.89 -4.35
N ARG A 84 -8.69 -9.77 -3.73
CA ARG A 84 -8.28 -10.46 -2.49
C ARG A 84 -7.03 -11.31 -2.70
N SER A 85 -6.99 -12.08 -3.79
CA SER A 85 -5.83 -12.90 -4.13
C SER A 85 -4.59 -12.05 -4.44
N ASP A 86 -4.75 -10.95 -5.16
CA ASP A 86 -3.62 -10.07 -5.49
C ASP A 86 -3.10 -9.32 -4.25
N ILE A 87 -4.00 -8.82 -3.39
CA ILE A 87 -3.61 -8.21 -2.10
C ILE A 87 -2.83 -9.20 -1.23
N ALA A 88 -3.24 -10.47 -1.16
CA ALA A 88 -2.50 -11.49 -0.40
C ALA A 88 -1.06 -11.64 -0.91
N LYS A 89 -0.86 -11.70 -2.24
CA LYS A 89 0.48 -11.76 -2.84
C LYS A 89 1.33 -10.54 -2.48
N TYR A 90 0.77 -9.33 -2.55
CA TYR A 90 1.49 -8.11 -2.20
C TYR A 90 1.83 -8.05 -0.71
N LEU A 91 0.94 -8.48 0.17
CA LEU A 91 1.21 -8.57 1.62
C LEU A 91 2.32 -9.58 1.93
N ASP A 92 2.36 -10.70 1.21
CA ASP A 92 3.45 -11.67 1.31
C ASP A 92 4.78 -11.09 0.81
N MET A 93 4.79 -10.34 -0.29
CA MET A 93 5.98 -9.62 -0.79
C MET A 93 6.52 -8.60 0.22
N LEU A 94 5.63 -7.93 0.95
CA LEU A 94 5.98 -7.00 2.03
C LEU A 94 6.41 -7.70 3.32
N CYS A 95 6.50 -9.04 3.32
CA CYS A 95 6.86 -9.86 4.48
C CYS A 95 6.00 -9.57 5.72
N LEU A 96 4.73 -9.17 5.51
CA LEU A 96 3.80 -8.89 6.59
C LEU A 96 3.16 -10.17 7.16
N ASN A 97 3.40 -11.31 6.53
CA ASN A 97 2.94 -12.63 6.94
C ASN A 97 4.00 -13.33 7.81
N PRO A 98 3.69 -13.78 9.04
CA PRO A 98 4.65 -14.44 9.93
C PRO A 98 5.39 -15.62 9.28
N LYS A 99 4.70 -16.41 8.45
CA LYS A 99 5.30 -17.56 7.74
C LYS A 99 6.37 -17.15 6.74
N ILE A 100 6.20 -15.98 6.12
CA ILE A 100 7.16 -15.43 5.16
C ILE A 100 8.29 -14.73 5.92
N PHE A 101 7.98 -14.00 6.99
CA PHE A 101 8.98 -13.34 7.84
C PHE A 101 10.07 -14.30 8.33
N GLU A 102 9.70 -15.48 8.84
CA GLU A 102 10.65 -16.52 9.30
C GLU A 102 11.49 -17.11 8.15
N LYS A 103 10.97 -17.14 6.92
CA LYS A 103 11.74 -17.61 5.75
C LYS A 103 12.68 -16.54 5.23
N THR A 104 12.25 -15.28 5.33
CA THR A 104 12.98 -14.15 4.77
C THR A 104 14.04 -13.62 5.71
N THR A 105 14.18 -14.18 6.94
CA THR A 105 15.18 -13.84 7.98
C THR A 105 16.34 -13.07 7.37
N ILE A 106 16.14 -11.76 7.43
CA ILE A 106 16.76 -10.82 6.52
C ILE A 106 18.24 -10.86 6.83
N LYS A 107 19.07 -11.25 5.85
CA LYS A 107 20.50 -10.97 5.89
C LYS A 107 20.61 -9.46 6.13
N GLU A 108 20.90 -9.07 7.37
CA GLU A 108 21.40 -7.72 7.63
C GLU A 108 22.51 -7.49 6.60
N LYS A 109 22.55 -6.30 5.96
CA LYS A 109 23.70 -5.95 5.12
C LYS A 109 24.94 -6.32 5.94
N PRO A 110 25.90 -7.08 5.39
CA PRO A 110 27.02 -7.59 6.17
C PRO A 110 27.62 -6.39 6.92
N LYS A 111 27.50 -6.40 8.25
CA LYS A 111 28.19 -5.43 9.08
C LYS A 111 29.65 -5.57 8.71
N LEU A 112 30.29 -4.48 8.26
CA LEU A 112 31.73 -4.44 8.00
C LEU A 112 32.40 -5.17 9.16
N SER A 113 33.21 -6.18 8.85
CA SER A 113 33.84 -6.94 9.92
C SER A 113 34.70 -5.98 10.75
N LYS A 114 34.93 -6.28 12.02
CA LYS A 114 35.83 -5.46 12.86
C LYS A 114 37.20 -5.28 12.18
N LEU A 115 37.58 -6.24 11.33
CA LEU A 115 38.79 -6.26 10.54
C LEU A 115 38.72 -5.29 9.35
N ASP A 116 37.62 -5.28 8.58
CA ASP A 116 37.41 -4.32 7.49
C ASP A 116 37.37 -2.87 8.01
N ALA A 117 36.71 -2.66 9.15
CA ALA A 117 36.66 -1.35 9.80
C ALA A 117 38.03 -0.87 10.31
N ALA A 118 38.94 -1.79 10.66
CA ALA A 118 40.30 -1.47 11.04
C ALA A 118 41.19 -1.19 9.81
N LEU A 119 41.01 -1.97 8.73
CA LEU A 119 41.76 -1.76 7.48
C LEU A 119 41.47 -0.40 6.84
N SER A 120 40.21 0.03 6.77
CA SER A 120 39.89 1.36 6.24
C SER A 120 40.54 2.49 7.04
N LYS A 121 40.61 2.36 8.36
CA LYS A 121 41.28 3.37 9.22
C LYS A 121 42.79 3.44 9.03
N ILE A 122 43.41 2.35 8.58
CA ILE A 122 44.86 2.28 8.32
C ILE A 122 45.16 2.71 6.88
N ALA A 123 44.26 2.45 5.93
CA ALA A 123 44.46 2.80 4.52
C ALA A 123 44.25 4.29 4.22
N ASP A 124 43.45 4.99 5.04
CA ASP A 124 43.12 6.42 4.88
C ASP A 124 44.02 7.37 5.72
N GLY A 125 45.05 6.85 6.41
CA GLY A 125 45.99 7.61 7.24
C GLY A 125 47.43 7.45 6.79
#